data_AF-A0AA85AB79-F1
#
_entry.id   AF-A0AA85AB79-F1
#
_cell.length_a   1.000
_cell.length_b   1.000
_cell.length_c   1.000
_cell.angle_alpha   90.00
_cell.angle_beta   90.00
_cell.angle_gamma   90.00
#
_symmetry.space_group_name_H-M   'P 1'
#
loop_
_entity.id
_entity.type
_entity.pdbx_description
1 polymer ?
#
loop_
_entity_poly.entity_id
_entity_poly.type
_entity_poly.pdbx_seq_one_letter_code
_entity_poly.pdbx_strand_id
1 'polypeptide(L)'
;MFGPSNQHRKQSKNTCNPLYGDIHYYTYSGDLWSESNYVLGRFISEFGIQSIPSPLAWARSISNISDPKQWDVFGSLMDHRQHHQLGHQILRLALEYITEPANRQDPIRNYSRWAYVSQLNQLMCLRTQINLYMRHKCRLKLTNFTIISTNKFITMGTIYWQLNDIWSTPSWSTIDSVGQWKLSHYNAIKEYYDLTKWGRIAIHHNNEIIEADWIPNTNNKNNNLFPIEFELICYTIWSFIPTYREMLNISIKHFIQCPINILNKSLNDLNKLCHFNHRNGRIIQIIIKNNLNSIISDRNLLLLDKPIQIKIWPKNAGKTLQIKSIKLLNIMNNLLNIQKMAPFLTNHIYEIIIESKSPELFINLDIDPRIDVEFWFSINGFHLINEKEKIINLFISGNKTISIDVLKHYLWIESLATLNMKEL
;
A
#
# COMPACT_ATOMS: atom_id res chain seq x y z
N MET A 1 21.96 -8.69 -12.91
CA MET A 1 22.22 -9.21 -11.55
C MET A 1 22.19 -10.73 -11.65
N PHE A 2 23.33 -11.40 -11.45
CA PHE A 2 23.39 -12.86 -11.37
C PHE A 2 23.20 -13.25 -9.89
N GLY A 3 22.21 -14.12 -9.60
CA GLY A 3 21.95 -14.66 -8.27
C GLY A 3 23.06 -15.60 -7.77
N PRO A 4 22.99 -16.07 -6.51
CA PRO A 4 24.11 -16.70 -5.83
C PRO A 4 24.54 -18.03 -6.47
N SER A 5 25.84 -18.27 -6.36
CA SER A 5 26.62 -19.35 -6.94
C SER A 5 26.19 -20.75 -6.50
N ASN A 6 25.93 -21.60 -7.49
CA ASN A 6 25.72 -23.04 -7.33
C ASN A 6 27.03 -23.79 -7.08
N GLN A 7 27.19 -24.36 -5.89
CA GLN A 7 28.01 -25.56 -5.70
C GLN A 7 27.17 -26.60 -4.97
N HIS A 8 26.45 -27.43 -5.74
CA HIS A 8 26.50 -28.89 -5.67
C HIS A 8 25.32 -29.55 -6.41
N ARG A 9 25.69 -30.33 -7.44
CA ARG A 9 25.02 -31.52 -8.01
C ARG A 9 23.60 -31.37 -8.61
N LYS A 10 23.57 -31.46 -9.96
CA LYS A 10 22.40 -31.72 -10.83
C LYS A 10 21.26 -30.70 -10.74
N GLN A 11 21.53 -29.42 -10.99
CA GLN A 11 20.49 -28.40 -11.10
C GLN A 11 19.98 -28.25 -12.53
N SER A 12 18.68 -28.02 -12.64
CA SER A 12 17.95 -27.69 -13.87
C SER A 12 18.69 -26.64 -14.70
N LYS A 13 18.75 -26.83 -16.03
CA LYS A 13 19.34 -25.86 -16.98
C LYS A 13 18.70 -24.45 -16.93
N ASN A 14 17.57 -24.31 -16.23
CA ASN A 14 16.91 -23.03 -15.96
C ASN A 14 16.85 -22.83 -14.43
N THR A 15 17.59 -21.85 -13.92
CA THR A 15 17.60 -21.46 -12.50
C THR A 15 16.34 -20.71 -12.08
N CYS A 16 15.57 -20.18 -13.03
CA CYS A 16 14.29 -19.51 -12.80
C CYS A 16 13.09 -20.42 -13.09
N ASN A 17 13.23 -21.73 -12.91
CA ASN A 17 12.15 -22.67 -13.18
C ASN A 17 11.09 -22.61 -12.07
N PRO A 18 9.82 -22.27 -12.36
CA PRO A 18 8.77 -22.15 -11.35
C PRO A 18 8.42 -23.44 -10.61
N LEU A 19 8.89 -24.59 -11.11
CA LEU A 19 8.67 -25.90 -10.52
C LEU A 19 9.67 -26.26 -9.40
N TYR A 20 10.84 -25.62 -9.34
CA TYR A 20 11.96 -26.01 -8.46
C TYR A 20 12.57 -24.78 -7.76
N GLY A 21 13.05 -24.97 -6.52
CA GLY A 21 13.77 -23.93 -5.78
C GLY A 21 12.97 -22.64 -5.58
N ASP A 22 13.68 -21.52 -5.61
CA ASP A 22 13.16 -20.17 -5.48
C ASP A 22 13.41 -19.33 -6.75
N ILE A 23 12.67 -18.23 -6.88
CA ILE A 23 12.79 -17.27 -8.00
C ILE A 23 13.04 -15.86 -7.44
N HIS A 24 13.99 -15.17 -8.07
CA HIS A 24 14.18 -13.73 -7.95
C HIS A 24 13.54 -13.08 -9.17
N TYR A 25 12.51 -12.25 -9.00
CA TYR A 25 11.77 -11.67 -10.11
C TYR A 25 11.71 -10.15 -10.04
N TYR A 26 12.26 -9.51 -11.07
CA TYR A 26 12.18 -8.06 -11.26
C TYR A 26 11.73 -7.76 -12.68
N THR A 27 10.71 -6.93 -12.80
CA THR A 27 10.26 -6.38 -14.09
C THR A 27 9.98 -4.90 -13.94
N TYR A 28 10.37 -4.14 -14.96
CA TYR A 28 10.18 -2.68 -15.06
C TYR A 28 9.52 -2.32 -16.39
N SER A 29 8.73 -3.26 -16.92
CA SER A 29 7.97 -3.12 -18.16
C SER A 29 6.59 -3.77 -18.01
N GLY A 30 5.68 -3.43 -18.92
CA GLY A 30 4.30 -3.90 -18.86
C GLY A 30 3.47 -3.22 -17.75
N ASP A 31 2.29 -3.77 -17.49
CA ASP A 31 1.40 -3.26 -16.44
C ASP A 31 1.83 -3.78 -15.06
N LEU A 32 2.57 -2.97 -14.31
CA LEU A 32 3.07 -3.29 -12.98
C LEU A 32 1.95 -3.36 -11.92
N TRP A 33 0.75 -2.88 -12.22
CA TRP A 33 -0.40 -3.01 -11.31
C TRP A 33 -1.25 -4.23 -11.63
N SER A 34 -0.91 -5.00 -12.68
CA SER A 34 -1.58 -6.24 -13.06
C SER A 34 -0.81 -7.48 -12.60
N GLU A 35 -1.53 -8.45 -12.03
CA GLU A 35 -0.96 -9.76 -11.68
C GLU A 35 -0.46 -10.54 -12.90
N SER A 36 -1.01 -10.28 -14.10
CA SER A 36 -0.60 -10.94 -15.34
C SER A 36 0.85 -10.64 -15.74
N ASN A 37 1.44 -9.60 -15.17
CA ASN A 37 2.81 -9.18 -15.46
C ASN A 37 3.85 -9.91 -14.62
N TYR A 38 3.43 -10.76 -13.68
CA TYR A 38 4.31 -11.42 -12.72
C TYR A 38 4.27 -12.95 -12.87
N VAL A 39 5.37 -13.59 -12.46
CA VAL A 39 5.54 -15.04 -12.53
C VAL A 39 5.23 -15.69 -11.19
N LEU A 40 4.71 -16.91 -11.23
CA LEU A 40 4.53 -17.75 -10.05
C LEU A 40 5.69 -18.74 -9.90
N GLY A 41 5.98 -19.14 -8.68
CA GLY A 41 6.99 -20.15 -8.36
C GLY A 41 6.70 -20.83 -7.03
N ARG A 42 7.54 -21.80 -6.64
CA ARG A 42 7.44 -22.46 -5.33
C ARG A 42 7.77 -21.50 -4.18
N PHE A 43 8.73 -20.62 -4.39
CA PHE A 43 9.14 -19.61 -3.43
C PHE A 43 9.64 -18.39 -4.20
N ILE A 44 9.20 -17.19 -3.86
CA ILE A 44 9.71 -15.94 -4.46
C ILE A 44 10.56 -15.26 -3.41
N SER A 45 11.88 -15.42 -3.50
CA SER A 45 12.85 -14.96 -2.51
C SER A 45 13.27 -13.50 -2.70
N GLU A 46 13.05 -12.95 -3.90
CA GLU A 46 13.25 -11.54 -4.18
C GLU A 46 12.26 -11.02 -5.22
N PHE A 47 11.68 -9.86 -4.92
CA PHE A 47 10.90 -9.07 -5.86
C PHE A 47 10.72 -7.66 -5.32
N GLY A 48 10.62 -6.66 -6.19
CA GLY A 48 10.29 -5.31 -5.76
C GLY A 48 10.42 -4.25 -6.84
N ILE A 49 10.12 -3.01 -6.44
CA ILE A 49 10.30 -1.82 -7.27
C ILE A 49 10.85 -0.67 -6.44
N GLN A 50 11.59 0.22 -7.09
CA GLN A 50 12.25 1.36 -6.46
C GLN A 50 11.25 2.47 -6.09
N SER A 51 11.54 3.20 -5.00
CA SER A 51 10.89 4.45 -4.64
C SER A 51 11.89 5.43 -4.00
N ILE A 52 11.55 6.72 -4.01
CA ILE A 52 12.36 7.79 -3.39
C ILE A 52 12.20 7.73 -1.85
N PRO A 53 13.25 8.01 -1.06
CA PRO A 53 13.19 8.04 0.40
C PRO A 53 12.25 9.15 0.93
N SER A 54 11.94 9.11 2.23
CA SER A 54 11.14 10.19 2.85
C SER A 54 11.88 11.54 2.79
N PRO A 55 11.15 12.67 2.84
CA PRO A 55 11.77 14.00 2.94
C PRO A 55 12.74 14.13 4.12
N LEU A 56 12.45 13.49 5.26
CA LEU A 56 13.33 13.51 6.44
C LEU A 56 14.66 12.80 6.16
N ALA A 57 14.62 11.59 5.60
CA ALA A 57 15.83 10.86 5.24
C ALA A 57 16.68 11.63 4.20
N TRP A 58 16.02 12.28 3.25
CA TRP A 58 16.71 13.11 2.27
C TRP A 58 17.35 14.34 2.90
N ALA A 59 16.60 15.11 3.70
CA ALA A 59 17.10 16.29 4.40
C ALA A 59 18.36 16.01 5.24
N ARG A 60 18.39 14.88 5.95
CA ARG A 60 19.55 14.46 6.77
C ARG A 60 20.77 14.02 5.96
N SER A 61 20.62 13.81 4.65
CA SER A 61 21.69 13.35 3.77
C SER A 61 22.32 14.46 2.92
N ILE A 62 21.71 15.64 2.89
CA ILE A 62 22.13 16.76 2.07
C ILE A 62 22.84 17.83 2.93
N SER A 63 23.70 18.63 2.31
CA SER A 63 24.55 19.58 3.02
C SER A 63 23.83 20.88 3.39
N ASN A 64 22.83 21.28 2.61
CA ASN A 64 22.08 22.51 2.86
C ASN A 64 20.59 22.31 2.54
N ILE A 65 19.78 22.15 3.58
CA ILE A 65 18.33 21.97 3.48
C ILE A 65 17.61 23.15 2.77
N SER A 66 18.22 24.34 2.76
CA SER A 66 17.64 25.54 2.16
C SER A 66 17.96 25.68 0.67
N ASP A 67 18.85 24.85 0.10
CA ASP A 67 19.18 24.91 -1.33
C ASP A 67 18.11 24.17 -2.15
N PRO A 68 17.29 24.89 -2.96
CA PRO A 68 16.23 24.26 -3.76
C PRO A 68 16.77 23.21 -4.75
N LYS A 69 18.01 23.36 -5.22
CA LYS A 69 18.61 22.42 -6.19
C LYS A 69 18.87 21.04 -5.58
N GLN A 70 19.07 20.97 -4.26
CA GLN A 70 19.26 19.70 -3.55
C GLN A 70 17.94 18.93 -3.36
N TRP A 71 16.79 19.54 -3.66
CA TRP A 71 15.46 18.94 -3.58
C TRP A 71 14.88 18.55 -4.95
N ASP A 72 15.61 18.79 -6.04
CA ASP A 72 15.19 18.41 -7.37
C ASP A 72 15.35 16.90 -7.60
N VAL A 73 14.23 16.19 -7.76
CA VAL A 73 14.20 14.73 -8.00
C VAL A 73 14.70 14.34 -9.41
N PHE A 74 14.92 15.31 -10.29
CA PHE A 74 15.56 15.13 -11.59
C PHE A 74 16.85 15.94 -11.71
N GLY A 75 17.38 16.44 -10.59
CA GLY A 75 18.62 17.19 -10.52
C GLY A 75 19.84 16.30 -10.36
N SER A 76 21.03 16.90 -10.54
CA SER A 76 22.32 16.20 -10.53
C SER A 76 22.63 15.46 -9.23
N LEU A 77 22.14 15.94 -8.08
CA LEU A 77 22.31 15.25 -6.81
C LEU A 77 21.50 13.94 -6.77
N MET A 78 20.26 13.94 -7.29
CA MET A 78 19.46 12.72 -7.38
C MET A 78 20.10 11.74 -8.37
N ASP A 79 20.58 12.22 -9.51
CA ASP A 79 21.30 11.40 -10.50
C ASP A 79 22.54 10.73 -9.88
N HIS A 80 23.30 11.47 -9.06
CA HIS A 80 24.46 10.93 -8.36
C HIS A 80 24.07 9.86 -7.34
N ARG A 81 22.97 10.06 -6.59
CA ARG A 81 22.51 9.09 -5.57
C ARG A 81 21.87 7.86 -6.19
N GLN A 82 21.30 7.96 -7.38
CA GLN A 82 20.63 6.88 -8.09
C GLN A 82 21.66 5.86 -8.62
N HIS A 83 21.75 4.70 -7.97
CA HIS A 83 22.72 3.65 -8.34
C HIS A 83 22.11 2.52 -9.17
N HIS A 84 20.87 2.65 -9.62
CA HIS A 84 20.25 1.74 -10.56
C HIS A 84 20.14 2.36 -11.96
N GLN A 85 20.63 1.63 -12.96
CA GLN A 85 20.66 2.08 -14.36
C GLN A 85 19.28 2.52 -14.90
N LEU A 86 18.20 1.89 -14.46
CA LEU A 86 16.83 2.22 -14.89
C LEU A 86 16.07 3.10 -13.88
N GLY A 87 16.72 3.60 -12.83
CA GLY A 87 16.02 4.17 -11.69
C GLY A 87 15.18 5.42 -12.01
N HIS A 88 15.68 6.33 -12.86
CA HIS A 88 14.86 7.46 -13.33
C HIS A 88 13.70 7.03 -14.22
N GLN A 89 13.86 5.94 -14.99
CA GLN A 89 12.77 5.38 -15.77
C GLN A 89 11.71 4.82 -14.83
N ILE A 90 12.10 4.08 -13.78
CA ILE A 90 11.18 3.55 -12.76
C ILE A 90 10.38 4.68 -12.07
N LEU A 91 11.04 5.80 -11.74
CA LEU A 91 10.36 6.97 -11.21
C LEU A 91 9.30 7.50 -12.19
N ARG A 92 9.64 7.58 -13.49
CA ARG A 92 8.70 8.01 -14.54
C ARG A 92 7.61 6.98 -14.82
N LEU A 93 7.86 5.68 -14.65
CA LEU A 93 6.84 4.63 -14.79
C LEU A 93 5.66 4.84 -13.82
N ALA A 94 5.90 5.46 -12.66
CA ALA A 94 4.81 5.82 -11.74
C ALA A 94 3.75 6.72 -12.41
N LEU A 95 4.16 7.54 -13.38
CA LEU A 95 3.29 8.47 -14.11
C LEU A 95 2.39 7.79 -15.14
N GLU A 96 2.63 6.51 -15.45
CA GLU A 96 1.70 5.70 -16.24
C GLU A 96 0.43 5.33 -15.46
N TYR A 97 0.46 5.47 -14.13
CA TYR A 97 -0.62 5.07 -13.22
C TYR A 97 -1.16 6.24 -12.42
N ILE A 98 -0.29 7.16 -12.00
CA ILE A 98 -0.58 8.23 -11.06
C ILE A 98 -0.29 9.58 -11.74
N THR A 99 -1.11 10.58 -11.47
CA THR A 99 -0.90 11.92 -12.03
C THR A 99 0.37 12.56 -11.50
N GLU A 100 1.10 13.23 -12.39
CA GLU A 100 2.24 14.06 -12.02
C GLU A 100 1.82 15.12 -11.00
N PRO A 101 2.55 15.28 -9.88
CA PRO A 101 2.19 16.27 -8.88
C PRO A 101 2.41 17.68 -9.42
N ALA A 102 1.40 18.54 -9.30
CA ALA A 102 1.54 19.96 -9.63
C ALA A 102 2.61 20.63 -8.76
N ASN A 103 3.48 21.44 -9.35
CA ASN A 103 4.50 22.15 -8.59
C ASN A 103 3.89 23.19 -7.63
N ARG A 104 4.43 23.24 -6.41
CA ARG A 104 4.23 24.26 -5.38
C ARG A 104 5.44 25.18 -5.32
N GLN A 105 5.29 26.30 -4.60
CA GLN A 105 6.37 27.25 -4.37
C GLN A 105 7.51 26.64 -3.54
N ASP A 106 7.20 25.84 -2.52
CA ASP A 106 8.20 25.20 -1.66
C ASP A 106 8.83 23.96 -2.35
N PRO A 107 10.15 23.98 -2.62
CA PRO A 107 10.87 22.84 -3.22
C PRO A 107 10.80 21.56 -2.38
N ILE A 108 10.82 21.68 -1.05
CA ILE A 108 10.73 20.54 -0.13
C ILE A 108 9.36 19.88 -0.29
N ARG A 109 8.32 20.72 -0.48
CA ARG A 109 6.97 20.22 -0.72
C ARG A 109 6.87 19.51 -2.07
N ASN A 110 7.52 20.00 -3.11
CA ASN A 110 7.60 19.31 -4.40
C ASN A 110 8.28 17.93 -4.27
N TYR A 111 9.41 17.86 -3.56
CA TYR A 111 10.07 16.58 -3.27
C TYR A 111 9.13 15.62 -2.54
N SER A 112 8.44 16.08 -1.48
CA SER A 112 7.50 15.24 -0.72
C SER A 112 6.37 14.65 -1.57
N ARG A 113 5.91 15.40 -2.58
CA ARG A 113 4.86 14.94 -3.50
C ARG A 113 5.39 13.92 -4.51
N TRP A 114 6.61 14.09 -5.00
CA TRP A 114 7.30 13.08 -5.81
C TRP A 114 7.62 11.81 -5.02
N ALA A 115 8.04 11.95 -3.76
CA ALA A 115 8.20 10.84 -2.84
C ALA A 115 6.87 10.09 -2.68
N TYR A 116 5.77 10.80 -2.41
CA TYR A 116 4.42 10.23 -2.34
C TYR A 116 4.04 9.44 -3.60
N VAL A 117 4.20 10.02 -4.80
CA VAL A 117 3.88 9.33 -6.07
C VAL A 117 4.73 8.09 -6.27
N SER A 118 6.05 8.17 -6.06
CA SER A 118 6.94 7.03 -6.24
C SER A 118 6.67 5.90 -5.21
N GLN A 119 6.38 6.25 -3.96
CA GLN A 119 6.10 5.30 -2.90
C GLN A 119 4.70 4.67 -3.04
N LEU A 120 3.72 5.42 -3.55
CA LEU A 120 2.41 4.88 -3.88
C LEU A 120 2.50 3.88 -5.03
N ASN A 121 3.30 4.18 -6.07
CA ASN A 121 3.56 3.20 -7.12
C ASN A 121 4.23 1.93 -6.55
N GLN A 122 5.22 2.09 -5.67
CA GLN A 122 5.86 0.95 -5.01
C GLN A 122 4.89 0.13 -4.16
N LEU A 123 4.02 0.79 -3.39
CA LEU A 123 2.96 0.16 -2.63
C LEU A 123 2.08 -0.70 -3.54
N MET A 124 1.60 -0.14 -4.66
CA MET A 124 0.68 -0.85 -5.56
C MET A 124 1.35 -2.05 -6.23
N CYS A 125 2.59 -1.90 -6.70
CA CYS A 125 3.33 -3.02 -7.32
C CYS A 125 3.63 -4.15 -6.33
N LEU A 126 4.05 -3.82 -5.09
CA LEU A 126 4.28 -4.82 -4.05
C LEU A 126 2.98 -5.50 -3.63
N ARG A 127 1.91 -4.72 -3.46
CA ARG A 127 0.57 -5.22 -3.18
C ARG A 127 0.11 -6.24 -4.23
N THR A 128 0.25 -5.91 -5.52
CA THR A 128 -0.12 -6.80 -6.63
C THR A 128 0.67 -8.12 -6.58
N GLN A 129 1.99 -8.06 -6.41
CA GLN A 129 2.83 -9.27 -6.31
C GLN A 129 2.49 -10.12 -5.09
N ILE A 130 2.37 -9.51 -3.92
CA ILE A 130 2.04 -10.23 -2.67
C ILE A 130 0.65 -10.87 -2.78
N ASN A 131 -0.33 -10.19 -3.38
CA ASN A 131 -1.64 -10.77 -3.66
C ASN A 131 -1.54 -12.00 -4.53
N LEU A 132 -0.89 -11.89 -5.70
CA LEU A 132 -0.70 -13.00 -6.62
C LEU A 132 -0.13 -14.21 -5.88
N TYR A 133 0.99 -14.02 -5.18
CA TYR A 133 1.71 -15.12 -4.52
C TYR A 133 0.93 -15.75 -3.37
N MET A 134 0.25 -14.94 -2.54
CA MET A 134 -0.51 -15.48 -1.41
C MET A 134 -1.80 -16.17 -1.84
N ARG A 135 -2.46 -15.72 -2.93
CA ARG A 135 -3.65 -16.37 -3.49
C ARG A 135 -3.31 -17.69 -4.18
N HIS A 136 -2.10 -17.81 -4.69
CA HIS A 136 -1.58 -19.02 -5.34
C HIS A 136 -0.90 -20.01 -4.39
N LYS A 137 -1.03 -19.83 -3.07
CA LYS A 137 -0.53 -20.78 -2.07
C LYS A 137 -0.89 -22.23 -2.37
N CYS A 138 -2.05 -22.51 -2.94
CA CYS A 138 -2.50 -23.87 -3.28
C CYS A 138 -2.79 -24.09 -4.77
N ARG A 139 -2.38 -23.15 -5.63
CA ARG A 139 -2.64 -23.17 -7.08
C ARG A 139 -1.36 -22.80 -7.81
N LEU A 140 -0.91 -23.61 -8.77
CA LEU A 140 0.17 -23.25 -9.68
C LEU A 140 -0.39 -23.05 -11.07
N LYS A 141 -0.40 -21.81 -11.55
CA LYS A 141 -0.66 -21.52 -12.95
C LYS A 141 0.64 -21.74 -13.74
N LEU A 142 0.68 -22.78 -14.56
CA LEU A 142 1.83 -23.07 -15.43
C LEU A 142 1.69 -22.38 -16.80
N THR A 143 0.46 -22.32 -17.30
CA THR A 143 0.08 -21.63 -18.54
C THR A 143 -1.31 -20.99 -18.37
N ASN A 144 -1.79 -20.24 -19.36
CA ASN A 144 -3.16 -19.73 -19.34
C ASN A 144 -4.24 -20.84 -19.31
N PHE A 145 -3.91 -22.07 -19.73
CA PHE A 145 -4.84 -23.19 -19.81
C PHE A 145 -4.56 -24.30 -18.78
N THR A 146 -3.46 -24.20 -18.03
CA THR A 146 -3.01 -25.24 -17.11
C THR A 146 -2.81 -24.66 -15.71
N ILE A 147 -3.79 -24.94 -14.84
CA ILE A 147 -3.73 -24.61 -13.41
C ILE A 147 -3.71 -25.92 -12.63
N ILE A 148 -2.64 -26.15 -11.88
CA ILE A 148 -2.55 -27.25 -10.93
C ILE A 148 -3.09 -26.75 -9.59
N SER A 149 -4.26 -27.23 -9.18
CA SER A 149 -4.82 -26.95 -7.86
C SER A 149 -4.62 -28.16 -6.95
N THR A 150 -4.11 -27.94 -5.74
CA THR A 150 -3.90 -29.03 -4.76
C THR A 150 -4.24 -28.56 -3.36
N ASN A 151 -4.57 -29.48 -2.46
CA ASN A 151 -4.73 -29.16 -1.03
C ASN A 151 -3.38 -29.03 -0.30
N LYS A 152 -2.26 -29.08 -1.04
CA LYS A 152 -0.92 -28.87 -0.52
C LYS A 152 -0.44 -27.50 -0.96
N PHE A 153 0.44 -26.91 -0.16
CA PHE A 153 1.02 -25.65 -0.54
C PHE A 153 2.01 -25.81 -1.70
N ILE A 154 1.93 -24.88 -2.64
CA ILE A 154 2.73 -24.78 -3.86
C ILE A 154 3.64 -23.56 -3.73
N THR A 155 3.08 -22.35 -3.71
CA THR A 155 3.82 -21.12 -3.41
C THR A 155 3.86 -20.96 -1.90
N MET A 156 5.03 -21.20 -1.30
CA MET A 156 5.20 -21.33 0.14
C MET A 156 5.89 -20.15 0.82
N GLY A 157 6.37 -19.18 0.04
CA GLY A 157 6.95 -17.99 0.63
C GLY A 157 7.23 -16.90 -0.39
N THR A 158 7.29 -15.70 0.17
CA THR A 158 7.51 -14.44 -0.53
C THR A 158 8.38 -13.57 0.36
N ILE A 159 9.53 -13.15 -0.13
CA ILE A 159 10.40 -12.19 0.52
C ILE A 159 10.61 -11.07 -0.49
N TYR A 160 10.14 -9.87 -0.15
CA TYR A 160 10.33 -8.72 -1.02
C TYR A 160 11.75 -8.19 -0.84
N TRP A 161 12.31 -7.71 -1.94
CA TRP A 161 13.51 -6.91 -1.94
C TRP A 161 13.08 -5.43 -1.90
N GLN A 162 13.48 -4.61 -0.94
CA GLN A 162 14.25 -4.93 0.27
C GLN A 162 13.64 -4.27 1.50
N LEU A 163 14.04 -4.67 2.70
CA LEU A 163 13.49 -4.11 3.94
C LEU A 163 13.95 -2.66 4.16
N ASN A 164 15.26 -2.46 4.33
CA ASN A 164 15.86 -1.22 4.82
C ASN A 164 16.85 -0.59 3.83
N ASP A 165 17.27 0.64 4.14
CA ASP A 165 18.37 1.33 3.46
C ASP A 165 19.61 1.45 4.34
N ILE A 166 20.78 1.50 3.69
CA ILE A 166 22.07 1.81 4.33
C ILE A 166 22.39 3.32 4.31
N TRP A 167 21.80 4.07 3.37
CA TRP A 167 21.99 5.50 3.15
C TRP A 167 20.82 6.07 2.36
N SER A 168 20.63 7.39 2.34
CA SER A 168 19.49 8.02 1.67
C SER A 168 19.68 8.05 0.14
N THR A 169 18.95 7.17 -0.54
CA THR A 169 18.95 7.03 -2.01
C THR A 169 17.61 6.45 -2.46
N PRO A 170 17.15 6.67 -3.71
CA PRO A 170 16.12 5.83 -4.28
C PRO A 170 16.52 4.35 -4.19
N SER A 171 15.64 3.51 -3.65
CA SER A 171 15.92 2.09 -3.45
C SER A 171 14.62 1.28 -3.39
N TRP A 172 14.77 -0.04 -3.32
CA TRP A 172 13.65 -0.96 -3.11
C TRP A 172 13.21 -1.06 -1.65
N SER A 173 13.82 -0.28 -0.75
CA SER A 173 13.48 -0.31 0.67
C SER A 173 12.02 0.10 0.88
N THR A 174 11.44 -0.42 1.95
CA THR A 174 10.15 0.06 2.47
C THR A 174 10.35 0.81 3.80
N ILE A 175 11.52 0.70 4.42
CA ILE A 175 12.00 1.50 5.54
C ILE A 175 13.28 2.22 5.08
N ASP A 176 13.32 3.54 5.15
CA ASP A 176 14.49 4.29 4.70
C ASP A 176 15.64 4.32 5.73
N SER A 177 16.71 5.04 5.40
CA SER A 177 17.97 5.08 6.14
C SER A 177 17.87 5.71 7.53
N VAL A 178 16.79 6.46 7.81
CA VAL A 178 16.54 7.06 9.12
C VAL A 178 15.39 6.36 9.85
N GLY A 179 14.99 5.18 9.36
CA GLY A 179 13.96 4.34 9.97
C GLY A 179 12.53 4.76 9.63
N GLN A 180 12.31 5.72 8.73
CA GLN A 180 10.96 6.13 8.34
C GLN A 180 10.31 5.08 7.45
N TRP A 181 9.05 4.77 7.74
CA TRP A 181 8.27 3.87 6.93
C TRP A 181 7.79 4.58 5.67
N LYS A 182 8.08 4.00 4.51
CA LYS A 182 7.46 4.39 3.24
C LYS A 182 6.02 3.88 3.20
N LEU A 183 5.20 4.44 2.32
CA LEU A 183 3.80 4.03 2.14
C LEU A 183 3.61 2.52 1.95
N SER A 184 4.54 1.88 1.24
CA SER A 184 4.57 0.44 1.01
C SER A 184 4.64 -0.37 2.30
N HIS A 185 5.39 0.09 3.32
CA HIS A 185 5.48 -0.63 4.59
C HIS A 185 4.15 -0.60 5.35
N TYR A 186 3.43 0.53 5.30
CA TYR A 186 2.12 0.68 5.92
C TYR A 186 1.04 -0.22 5.30
N ASN A 187 0.94 -0.24 3.97
CA ASN A 187 -0.22 -0.83 3.26
C ASN A 187 0.07 -2.05 2.40
N ALA A 188 1.32 -2.33 2.03
CA ALA A 188 1.65 -3.55 1.29
C ALA A 188 2.29 -4.58 2.21
N ILE A 189 3.18 -4.16 3.11
CA ILE A 189 3.90 -5.09 3.99
C ILE A 189 3.09 -5.40 5.25
N LYS A 190 2.85 -4.40 6.11
CA LYS A 190 2.13 -4.61 7.37
C LYS A 190 0.75 -5.18 7.13
N GLU A 191 -0.01 -4.60 6.19
CA GLU A 191 -1.36 -5.04 5.88
C GLU A 191 -1.46 -6.51 5.40
N TYR A 192 -0.48 -7.02 4.65
CA TYR A 192 -0.61 -8.31 3.96
C TYR A 192 0.05 -9.44 4.73
N TYR A 193 1.13 -9.15 5.48
CA TYR A 193 1.80 -10.12 6.32
C TYR A 193 1.23 -10.20 7.75
N ASP A 194 0.60 -9.13 8.27
CA ASP A 194 -0.11 -9.13 9.57
C ASP A 194 -1.55 -9.61 9.39
N LEU A 195 -1.71 -10.93 9.22
CA LEU A 195 -3.02 -11.56 9.02
C LEU A 195 -3.89 -11.45 10.27
N THR A 196 -5.10 -10.90 10.10
CA THR A 196 -6.10 -10.94 11.17
C THR A 196 -6.46 -12.38 11.52
N LYS A 197 -7.08 -12.60 12.69
CA LYS A 197 -7.54 -13.94 13.10
C LYS A 197 -8.49 -14.62 12.11
N TRP A 198 -9.11 -13.87 11.20
CA TRP A 198 -10.07 -14.34 10.20
C TRP A 198 -9.47 -14.46 8.79
N GLY A 199 -8.17 -14.24 8.64
CA GLY A 199 -7.53 -14.12 7.34
C GLY A 199 -7.70 -12.73 6.71
N ARG A 200 -7.63 -12.66 5.39
CA ARG A 200 -7.76 -11.41 4.62
C ARG A 200 -8.38 -11.62 3.25
N ILE A 201 -8.82 -10.54 2.61
CA ILE A 201 -9.24 -10.56 1.21
C ILE A 201 -8.09 -10.07 0.34
N ALA A 202 -7.93 -10.71 -0.81
CA ALA A 202 -7.04 -10.25 -1.87
C ALA A 202 -7.86 -10.07 -3.14
N ILE A 203 -8.12 -8.81 -3.52
CA ILE A 203 -8.88 -8.46 -4.73
C ILE A 203 -7.87 -8.06 -5.81
N HIS A 204 -8.06 -8.55 -7.03
CA HIS A 204 -7.28 -8.09 -8.17
C HIS A 204 -8.16 -7.84 -9.39
N HIS A 205 -7.63 -7.04 -10.29
CA HIS A 205 -8.16 -6.83 -11.62
C HIS A 205 -7.19 -7.42 -12.63
N ASN A 206 -7.69 -8.31 -13.49
CA ASN A 206 -6.91 -8.86 -14.59
C ASN A 206 -7.72 -8.74 -15.88
N ASN A 207 -7.28 -7.87 -16.78
CA ASN A 207 -7.94 -7.52 -18.04
C ASN A 207 -9.38 -6.99 -17.87
N GLU A 208 -10.37 -7.86 -17.95
CA GLU A 208 -11.79 -7.53 -17.82
C GLU A 208 -12.47 -8.33 -16.70
N ILE A 209 -11.69 -9.07 -15.89
CA ILE A 209 -12.20 -9.91 -14.82
C ILE A 209 -11.69 -9.38 -13.48
N ILE A 210 -12.64 -9.23 -12.55
CA ILE A 210 -12.36 -8.96 -11.16
C ILE A 210 -12.50 -10.26 -10.39
N GLU A 211 -11.41 -10.65 -9.73
CA GLU A 211 -11.40 -11.80 -8.86
C GLU A 211 -11.00 -11.41 -7.45
N ALA A 212 -11.61 -12.05 -6.46
CA ALA A 212 -11.16 -11.98 -5.09
C ALA A 212 -11.04 -13.38 -4.50
N ASP A 213 -9.94 -13.63 -3.80
CA ASP A 213 -9.81 -14.80 -2.94
C ASP A 213 -9.79 -14.36 -1.46
N TRP A 214 -10.46 -15.13 -0.61
CA TRP A 214 -10.24 -15.10 0.83
C TRP A 214 -9.05 -15.99 1.17
N ILE A 215 -8.08 -15.44 1.88
CA ILE A 215 -6.86 -16.13 2.32
C ILE A 215 -6.99 -16.39 3.82
N PRO A 216 -7.11 -17.67 4.26
CA PRO A 216 -7.26 -18.01 5.67
C PRO A 216 -5.99 -17.72 6.47
N ASN A 217 -6.14 -17.38 7.74
CA ASN A 217 -5.03 -17.32 8.68
C ASN A 217 -4.76 -18.71 9.28
N THR A 218 -3.71 -19.36 8.80
CA THR A 218 -3.33 -20.72 9.22
C THR A 218 -2.53 -20.78 10.52
N ASN A 219 -2.14 -19.63 11.08
CA ASN A 219 -1.33 -19.59 12.32
C ASN A 219 -2.18 -19.76 13.59
N ASN A 220 -3.50 -19.52 13.50
CA ASN A 220 -4.42 -19.74 14.61
C ASN A 220 -4.76 -21.23 14.72
N LYS A 221 -4.03 -21.95 15.58
CA LYS A 221 -4.30 -23.36 15.92
C LYS A 221 -5.58 -23.56 16.74
N ASN A 222 -6.10 -22.50 17.35
CA ASN A 222 -7.28 -22.57 18.21
C ASN A 222 -8.52 -21.94 17.55
N ASN A 223 -9.56 -22.77 17.44
CA ASN A 223 -10.96 -22.50 17.11
C ASN A 223 -11.32 -22.29 15.63
N ASN A 224 -12.43 -22.94 15.26
CA ASN A 224 -13.21 -22.88 14.02
C ASN A 224 -13.76 -21.47 13.70
N LEU A 225 -12.91 -20.45 13.81
CA LEU A 225 -13.24 -19.05 13.59
C LEU A 225 -13.11 -18.79 12.09
N PHE A 226 -14.13 -19.23 11.34
CA PHE A 226 -14.28 -18.91 9.94
C PHE A 226 -15.16 -17.67 9.75
N PRO A 227 -14.88 -16.86 8.72
CA PRO A 227 -15.86 -15.88 8.29
C PRO A 227 -17.16 -16.60 7.93
N ILE A 228 -18.29 -16.06 8.39
CA ILE A 228 -19.61 -16.65 8.12
C ILE A 228 -20.10 -16.15 6.76
N GLU A 229 -19.86 -14.88 6.47
CA GLU A 229 -20.34 -14.24 5.25
C GLU A 229 -19.32 -13.24 4.71
N PHE A 230 -19.41 -13.00 3.41
CA PHE A 230 -18.69 -11.91 2.73
C PHE A 230 -19.72 -10.97 2.11
N GLU A 231 -19.50 -9.66 2.19
CA GLU A 231 -20.34 -8.66 1.53
C GLU A 231 -19.51 -7.86 0.53
N LEU A 232 -19.93 -7.85 -0.73
CA LEU A 232 -19.44 -6.93 -1.75
C LEU A 232 -20.15 -5.59 -1.57
N ILE A 233 -19.39 -4.51 -1.47
CA ILE A 233 -19.89 -3.14 -1.40
C ILE A 233 -19.25 -2.34 -2.52
N CYS A 234 -20.07 -1.63 -3.29
CA CYS A 234 -19.60 -0.74 -4.33
C CYS A 234 -19.70 0.72 -3.87
N TYR A 235 -18.64 1.48 -4.11
CA TYR A 235 -18.55 2.91 -3.83
C TYR A 235 -18.11 3.67 -5.08
N THR A 236 -18.27 4.98 -5.03
CA THR A 236 -17.63 5.89 -5.98
C THR A 236 -16.93 7.00 -5.22
N ILE A 237 -15.92 7.63 -5.82
CA ILE A 237 -15.28 8.82 -5.23
C ILE A 237 -16.25 10.00 -5.04
N TRP A 238 -17.47 9.93 -5.59
CA TRP A 238 -18.45 11.02 -5.58
C TRP A 238 -19.33 11.07 -4.33
N SER A 239 -19.40 9.99 -3.55
CA SER A 239 -20.27 9.90 -2.38
C SER A 239 -19.75 8.90 -1.36
N PHE A 240 -19.92 9.21 -0.07
CA PHE A 240 -19.69 8.26 1.02
C PHE A 240 -20.77 7.16 1.10
N ILE A 241 -21.89 7.35 0.40
CA ILE A 241 -22.99 6.38 0.36
C ILE A 241 -22.64 5.34 -0.71
N PRO A 242 -22.66 4.03 -0.37
CA PRO A 242 -22.43 2.97 -1.32
C PRO A 242 -23.52 2.96 -2.39
N THR A 243 -23.14 2.62 -3.62
CA THR A 243 -24.08 2.52 -4.74
C THR A 243 -24.79 1.16 -4.79
N TYR A 244 -24.17 0.12 -4.22
CA TYR A 244 -24.69 -1.24 -4.23
C TYR A 244 -24.06 -2.09 -3.12
N ARG A 245 -24.80 -3.12 -2.67
CA ARG A 245 -24.39 -4.10 -1.67
C ARG A 245 -24.92 -5.48 -2.07
N GLU A 246 -24.09 -6.51 -1.96
CA GLU A 246 -24.46 -7.91 -2.23
C GLU A 246 -23.80 -8.85 -1.23
N MET A 247 -24.59 -9.74 -0.64
CA MET A 247 -24.06 -10.84 0.17
C MET A 247 -23.54 -11.93 -0.76
N LEU A 248 -22.27 -12.31 -0.60
CA LEU A 248 -21.64 -13.37 -1.36
C LEU A 248 -21.85 -14.69 -0.62
N ASN A 249 -22.74 -15.54 -1.15
CA ASN A 249 -23.10 -16.82 -0.55
C ASN A 249 -22.00 -17.87 -0.78
N ILE A 250 -20.99 -17.89 0.09
CA ILE A 250 -19.88 -18.85 0.05
C ILE A 250 -19.97 -19.77 1.27
N SER A 251 -20.21 -21.06 1.05
CA SER A 251 -20.28 -22.03 2.14
C SER A 251 -18.89 -22.52 2.56
N ILE A 252 -18.41 -22.09 3.73
CA ILE A 252 -17.17 -22.60 4.35
C ILE A 252 -17.56 -23.66 5.38
N LYS A 253 -17.46 -24.94 5.01
CA LYS A 253 -17.99 -26.05 5.83
C LYS A 253 -16.96 -26.69 6.76
N HIS A 254 -15.66 -26.49 6.52
CA HIS A 254 -14.58 -27.16 7.24
C HIS A 254 -13.34 -26.27 7.36
N PHE A 255 -12.34 -26.73 8.11
CA PHE A 255 -11.04 -26.08 8.20
C PHE A 255 -10.33 -26.06 6.85
N ILE A 256 -10.09 -24.85 6.35
CA ILE A 256 -9.47 -24.60 5.05
C ILE A 256 -8.16 -23.85 5.24
N GLN A 257 -7.09 -24.39 4.69
CA GLN A 257 -5.76 -23.79 4.68
C GLN A 257 -5.44 -23.05 3.38
N CYS A 258 -6.21 -23.35 2.32
CA CYS A 258 -5.99 -22.82 0.98
C CYS A 258 -6.87 -21.60 0.69
N PRO A 259 -6.39 -20.64 -0.11
CA PRO A 259 -7.23 -19.53 -0.58
C PRO A 259 -8.48 -20.01 -1.32
N ILE A 260 -9.62 -19.37 -1.06
CA ILE A 260 -10.92 -19.68 -1.67
C ILE A 260 -11.34 -18.51 -2.55
N ASN A 261 -11.76 -18.80 -3.78
CA ASN A 261 -12.32 -17.76 -4.65
C ASN A 261 -13.70 -17.39 -4.13
N ILE A 262 -13.89 -16.11 -3.82
CA ILE A 262 -15.12 -15.55 -3.27
C ILE A 262 -15.84 -14.61 -4.25
N LEU A 263 -15.10 -14.13 -5.26
CA LEU A 263 -15.65 -13.30 -6.33
C LEU A 263 -14.93 -13.66 -7.62
N ASN A 264 -15.72 -13.84 -8.68
CA ASN A 264 -15.26 -13.88 -10.06
C ASN A 264 -16.38 -13.27 -10.93
N LYS A 265 -16.20 -12.02 -11.35
CA LYS A 265 -17.18 -11.30 -12.17
C LYS A 265 -16.46 -10.48 -13.24
N SER A 266 -17.07 -10.34 -14.40
CA SER A 266 -16.56 -9.41 -15.42
C SER A 266 -16.72 -7.96 -14.96
N LEU A 267 -15.85 -7.08 -15.44
CA LEU A 267 -15.91 -5.65 -15.20
C LEU A 267 -17.23 -5.06 -15.73
N ASN A 268 -17.75 -5.59 -16.84
CA ASN A 268 -19.03 -5.15 -17.41
C ASN A 268 -20.21 -5.50 -16.50
N ASP A 269 -20.23 -6.71 -15.94
CA ASP A 269 -21.28 -7.13 -15.01
C ASP A 269 -21.21 -6.32 -13.72
N LEU A 270 -20.00 -6.09 -13.19
CA LEU A 270 -19.80 -5.22 -12.03
C LEU A 270 -20.23 -3.78 -12.30
N ASN A 271 -19.95 -3.23 -13.48
CA ASN A 271 -20.41 -1.89 -13.85
C ASN A 271 -21.93 -1.76 -13.80
N LYS A 272 -22.66 -2.79 -14.27
CA LYS A 272 -24.12 -2.83 -14.24
C LYS A 272 -24.64 -3.01 -12.81
N LEU A 273 -24.12 -3.99 -12.08
CA LEU A 273 -24.52 -4.31 -10.70
C LEU A 273 -24.28 -3.14 -9.74
N CYS A 274 -23.09 -2.55 -9.80
CA CYS A 274 -22.71 -1.44 -8.93
C CYS A 274 -23.29 -0.08 -9.34
N HIS A 275 -24.08 -0.02 -10.42
CA HIS A 275 -24.64 1.21 -10.98
C HIS A 275 -23.58 2.32 -11.18
N PHE A 276 -22.40 1.96 -11.69
CA PHE A 276 -21.32 2.93 -11.86
C PHE A 276 -21.58 3.95 -12.98
N ASN A 277 -22.56 3.71 -13.85
CA ASN A 277 -23.06 4.67 -14.85
C ASN A 277 -21.95 5.32 -15.67
N HIS A 278 -20.95 4.53 -16.08
CA HIS A 278 -19.76 4.97 -16.84
C HIS A 278 -18.93 6.07 -16.16
N ARG A 279 -19.04 6.24 -14.83
CA ARG A 279 -18.19 7.17 -14.06
C ARG A 279 -16.85 6.53 -13.75
N ASN A 280 -15.80 7.35 -13.71
CA ASN A 280 -14.49 6.97 -13.18
C ASN A 280 -14.46 7.17 -11.66
N GLY A 281 -13.47 6.57 -10.99
CA GLY A 281 -13.36 6.53 -9.54
C GLY A 281 -14.26 5.46 -8.93
N ARG A 282 -14.34 4.31 -9.60
CA ARG A 282 -15.15 3.15 -9.21
C ARG A 282 -14.37 2.32 -8.20
N ILE A 283 -15.03 2.02 -7.09
CA ILE A 283 -14.39 1.33 -5.97
C ILE A 283 -15.25 0.13 -5.61
N ILE A 284 -14.60 -1.00 -5.38
CA ILE A 284 -15.23 -2.15 -4.73
C ILE A 284 -14.50 -2.45 -3.44
N GLN A 285 -15.26 -2.89 -2.45
CA GLN A 285 -14.74 -3.37 -1.18
C GLN A 285 -15.43 -4.69 -0.86
N ILE A 286 -14.68 -5.66 -0.33
CA ILE A 286 -15.27 -6.88 0.21
C ILE A 286 -15.01 -6.94 1.69
N ILE A 287 -16.07 -6.93 2.51
CA ILE A 287 -15.93 -7.04 3.96
C ILE A 287 -16.24 -8.45 4.43
N ILE A 288 -15.58 -8.84 5.52
CA ILE A 288 -15.81 -10.10 6.21
C ILE A 288 -16.81 -9.85 7.34
N LYS A 289 -17.92 -10.60 7.36
CA LYS A 289 -18.95 -10.53 8.40
C LYS A 289 -18.96 -11.78 9.28
N ASN A 290 -19.24 -11.55 10.56
CA ASN A 290 -19.52 -12.57 11.56
C ASN A 290 -20.68 -12.10 12.46
N ASN A 291 -21.43 -13.04 13.06
CA ASN A 291 -22.70 -12.86 13.77
C ASN A 291 -22.76 -11.71 14.81
N LEU A 292 -21.61 -11.26 15.33
CA LEU A 292 -21.54 -10.16 16.32
C LEU A 292 -20.70 -8.95 15.87
N ASN A 293 -19.89 -9.05 14.82
CA ASN A 293 -18.97 -7.97 14.39
C ASN A 293 -18.73 -7.99 12.87
N SER A 294 -18.87 -6.84 12.21
CA SER A 294 -18.37 -6.62 10.85
C SER A 294 -16.93 -6.12 10.91
N ILE A 295 -16.00 -6.80 10.23
CA ILE A 295 -14.64 -6.27 10.07
C ILE A 295 -14.63 -5.45 8.81
N ILE A 296 -14.91 -4.16 8.99
CA ILE A 296 -14.71 -3.16 7.97
C ILE A 296 -13.25 -2.76 8.04
N SER A 297 -12.51 -3.09 7.00
CA SER A 297 -11.10 -2.78 6.89
C SER A 297 -10.86 -2.13 5.54
N ASP A 298 -10.16 -1.00 5.54
CA ASP A 298 -9.70 -0.31 4.33
C ASP A 298 -8.81 -1.23 3.47
N ARG A 299 -8.28 -2.29 4.08
CA ARG A 299 -7.40 -3.32 3.51
C ARG A 299 -8.02 -4.18 2.40
N ASN A 300 -9.35 -4.13 2.25
CA ASN A 300 -10.08 -4.97 1.29
C ASN A 300 -10.71 -4.16 0.16
N LEU A 301 -10.11 -3.02 -0.19
CA LEU A 301 -10.61 -2.08 -1.18
C LEU A 301 -9.78 -2.15 -2.47
N LEU A 302 -10.46 -2.14 -3.61
CA LEU A 302 -9.84 -2.01 -4.93
C LEU A 302 -10.45 -0.80 -5.67
N LEU A 303 -9.58 0.13 -6.05
CA LEU A 303 -9.91 1.14 -7.06
C LEU A 303 -9.79 0.49 -8.44
N LEU A 304 -10.88 0.45 -9.21
CA LEU A 304 -10.91 -0.23 -10.51
C LEU A 304 -10.21 0.57 -11.61
N ASP A 305 -10.16 1.88 -11.46
CA ASP A 305 -9.54 2.80 -12.41
C ASP A 305 -8.09 3.08 -12.00
N LYS A 306 -7.17 3.17 -12.97
CA LYS A 306 -5.86 3.75 -12.68
C LYS A 306 -6.07 5.23 -12.30
N PRO A 307 -5.41 5.77 -11.25
CA PRO A 307 -5.61 7.16 -10.84
C PRO A 307 -5.49 8.18 -11.98
N ILE A 308 -4.54 7.99 -12.90
CA ILE A 308 -4.35 8.85 -14.09
C ILE A 308 -5.56 8.90 -15.02
N GLN A 309 -6.41 7.86 -15.02
CA GLN A 309 -7.64 7.81 -15.82
C GLN A 309 -8.77 8.63 -15.19
N ILE A 310 -8.67 9.00 -13.91
CA ILE A 310 -9.64 9.83 -13.20
C ILE A 310 -9.37 11.31 -13.54
N LYS A 311 -9.88 11.75 -14.70
CA LYS A 311 -9.70 13.12 -15.20
C LYS A 311 -10.49 14.17 -14.41
N ILE A 312 -11.60 13.77 -13.81
CA ILE A 312 -12.51 14.68 -13.10
C ILE A 312 -12.72 14.15 -11.69
N TRP A 313 -12.40 14.99 -10.71
CA TRP A 313 -12.60 14.71 -9.30
C TRP A 313 -13.83 15.47 -8.76
N PRO A 314 -14.47 14.97 -7.68
CA PRO A 314 -15.51 15.72 -6.97
C PRO A 314 -15.03 17.12 -6.58
N LYS A 315 -15.94 18.10 -6.60
CA LYS A 315 -15.61 19.51 -6.32
C LYS A 315 -14.86 19.72 -4.99
N ASN A 316 -15.18 18.90 -3.98
CA ASN A 316 -14.61 18.98 -2.63
C ASN A 316 -13.36 18.11 -2.43
N ALA A 317 -13.03 17.25 -3.39
CA ALA A 317 -11.92 16.31 -3.28
C ALA A 317 -10.59 17.07 -3.23
N GLY A 318 -9.72 16.68 -2.30
CA GLY A 318 -8.50 17.39 -1.91
C GLY A 318 -8.78 18.68 -1.14
N LYS A 319 -9.70 19.54 -1.61
CA LYS A 319 -9.97 20.87 -1.04
C LYS A 319 -10.53 20.88 0.38
N THR A 320 -11.22 19.82 0.77
CA THR A 320 -11.84 19.73 2.09
C THR A 320 -11.13 18.76 3.03
N LEU A 321 -10.03 18.16 2.56
CA LEU A 321 -9.19 17.27 3.36
C LEU A 321 -8.34 18.11 4.31
N GLN A 322 -8.55 17.95 5.61
CA GLN A 322 -7.89 18.77 6.62
C GLN A 322 -7.69 18.05 7.95
N ILE A 323 -6.84 18.62 8.80
CA ILE A 323 -6.69 18.22 10.20
C ILE A 323 -7.83 18.85 10.99
N LYS A 324 -8.77 18.05 11.48
CA LYS A 324 -9.85 18.51 12.35
C LYS A 324 -9.32 18.88 13.74
N SER A 325 -8.48 18.03 14.33
CA SER A 325 -7.91 18.26 15.65
C SER A 325 -6.63 17.46 15.88
N ILE A 326 -5.77 17.98 16.76
CA ILE A 326 -4.59 17.29 17.30
C ILE A 326 -4.66 17.39 18.82
N LYS A 327 -4.43 16.26 19.50
CA LYS A 327 -4.45 16.18 20.96
C LYS A 327 -3.28 15.35 21.46
N LEU A 328 -2.47 15.89 22.37
CA LEU A 328 -1.46 15.11 23.09
C LEU A 328 -2.15 14.14 24.05
N LEU A 329 -1.77 12.86 24.01
CA LEU A 329 -2.31 11.82 24.89
C LEU A 329 -1.49 11.73 26.18
N ASN A 330 -2.15 11.84 27.34
CA ASN A 330 -1.52 11.71 28.65
C ASN A 330 -1.36 10.24 29.04
N ILE A 331 -0.16 9.87 29.51
CA ILE A 331 0.25 8.51 29.91
C ILE A 331 -0.62 7.99 31.07
N MET A 332 -1.71 7.32 30.73
CA MET A 332 -2.49 6.47 31.63
C MET A 332 -2.62 5.07 31.02
N ASN A 333 -3.04 4.08 31.82
CA ASN A 333 -3.02 2.63 31.54
C ASN A 333 -3.48 2.17 30.14
N ASN A 334 -4.29 2.94 29.40
CA ASN A 334 -4.69 2.65 28.02
C ASN A 334 -3.57 2.85 26.96
N LEU A 335 -2.52 3.62 27.26
CA LEU A 335 -1.44 3.92 26.29
C LEU A 335 -0.41 2.81 26.11
N LEU A 336 -0.31 1.84 27.02
CA LEU A 336 0.57 0.68 26.84
C LEU A 336 0.22 -0.11 25.57
N ASN A 337 -1.06 -0.21 25.22
CA ASN A 337 -1.49 -0.89 23.99
C ASN A 337 -1.23 -0.06 22.73
N ILE A 338 -1.39 1.27 22.81
CA ILE A 338 -1.10 2.19 21.71
C ILE A 338 0.42 2.22 21.45
N GLN A 339 1.22 2.28 22.51
CA GLN A 339 2.68 2.27 22.45
C GLN A 339 3.23 0.99 21.81
N LYS A 340 2.62 -0.18 22.05
CA LYS A 340 3.03 -1.44 21.39
C LYS A 340 2.96 -1.41 19.87
N MET A 341 2.27 -0.43 19.28
CA MET A 341 2.15 -0.30 17.83
C MET A 341 3.39 0.33 17.18
N ALA A 342 4.12 1.18 17.91
CA ALA A 342 5.27 1.92 17.39
C ALA A 342 6.57 1.12 17.56
N PRO A 343 7.54 1.28 16.65
CA PRO A 343 8.81 0.56 16.69
C PRO A 343 9.78 1.07 17.77
N PHE A 344 9.44 2.15 18.48
CA PHE A 344 10.24 2.76 19.54
C PHE A 344 9.34 3.22 20.69
N LEU A 345 9.89 3.29 21.91
CA LEU A 345 9.19 3.82 23.09
C LEU A 345 9.13 5.36 23.04
N THR A 346 7.96 5.93 23.33
CA THR A 346 7.78 7.38 23.39
C THR A 346 6.71 7.80 24.40
N ASN A 347 6.88 8.99 24.95
CA ASN A 347 5.89 9.69 25.77
C ASN A 347 5.15 10.78 24.99
N HIS A 348 5.42 10.90 23.69
CA HIS A 348 4.93 11.96 22.81
C HIS A 348 4.03 11.36 21.73
N ILE A 349 2.81 11.03 22.14
CA ILE A 349 1.79 10.42 21.27
C ILE A 349 0.67 11.44 21.07
N TYR A 350 0.42 11.81 19.82
CA TYR A 350 -0.62 12.75 19.43
C TYR A 350 -1.73 11.99 18.71
N GLU A 351 -2.95 12.10 19.21
CA GLU A 351 -4.14 11.70 18.47
C GLU A 351 -4.48 12.80 17.47
N ILE A 352 -4.62 12.42 16.20
CA ILE A 352 -4.93 13.32 15.10
C ILE A 352 -6.23 12.84 14.46
N ILE A 353 -7.17 13.76 14.28
CA ILE A 353 -8.41 13.50 13.55
C ILE A 353 -8.30 14.18 12.20
N ILE A 354 -8.32 13.38 11.14
CA ILE A 354 -8.36 13.85 9.74
C ILE A 354 -9.80 13.81 9.27
N GLU A 355 -10.26 14.86 8.59
CA GLU A 355 -11.61 14.93 8.04
C GLU A 355 -11.61 15.33 6.56
N SER A 356 -12.63 14.88 5.83
CA SER A 356 -12.95 15.37 4.49
C SER A 356 -14.45 15.37 4.22
N LYS A 357 -14.91 16.32 3.39
CA LYS A 357 -16.31 16.41 2.95
C LYS A 357 -16.58 15.62 1.66
N SER A 358 -15.57 14.97 1.11
CA SER A 358 -15.69 14.04 -0.03
C SER A 358 -14.80 12.83 0.18
N PRO A 359 -15.11 11.70 -0.48
CA PRO A 359 -14.25 10.53 -0.43
C PRO A 359 -12.81 10.83 -0.89
N GLU A 360 -11.83 10.34 -0.14
CA GLU A 360 -10.40 10.53 -0.40
C GLU A 360 -9.66 9.19 -0.45
N LEU A 361 -8.67 9.08 -1.33
CA LEU A 361 -7.92 7.86 -1.56
C LEU A 361 -6.43 8.07 -1.32
N PHE A 362 -5.80 7.08 -0.65
CA PHE A 362 -4.37 7.03 -0.36
C PHE A 362 -3.87 8.29 0.36
N ILE A 363 -4.60 8.70 1.40
CA ILE A 363 -4.21 9.84 2.23
C ILE A 363 -2.84 9.56 2.83
N ASN A 364 -1.86 10.36 2.44
CA ASN A 364 -0.49 10.32 2.92
C ASN A 364 -0.24 11.49 3.86
N LEU A 365 0.30 11.17 5.02
CA LEU A 365 0.72 12.09 6.05
C LEU A 365 2.23 12.11 6.12
N ASP A 366 2.78 13.30 6.30
CA ASP A 366 4.21 13.51 6.43
C ASP A 366 4.47 14.72 7.33
N ILE A 367 5.68 14.86 7.85
CA ILE A 367 6.08 16.04 8.63
C ILE A 367 7.17 16.76 7.86
N ASP A 368 7.07 18.09 7.84
CA ASP A 368 8.10 18.95 7.29
C ASP A 368 9.49 18.58 7.87
N PRO A 369 10.45 18.16 7.02
CA PRO A 369 11.74 17.69 7.49
C PRO A 369 12.58 18.78 8.15
N ARG A 370 12.22 20.06 8.01
CA ARG A 370 12.87 21.18 8.72
C ARG A 370 12.70 21.11 10.23
N ILE A 371 11.67 20.41 10.72
CA ILE A 371 11.51 20.13 12.16
C ILE A 371 12.62 19.20 12.68
N ASP A 372 13.19 18.37 11.80
CA ASP A 372 14.20 17.36 12.12
C ASP A 372 13.81 16.50 13.32
N VAL A 373 12.73 15.74 13.14
CA VAL A 373 12.23 14.81 14.14
C VAL A 373 11.90 13.48 13.50
N GLU A 374 12.28 12.40 14.17
CA GLU A 374 11.84 11.06 13.81
C GLU A 374 10.41 10.85 14.31
N PHE A 375 9.55 10.35 13.42
CA PHE A 375 8.17 10.11 13.74
C PHE A 375 7.69 8.76 13.21
N TRP A 376 6.50 8.34 13.63
CA TRP A 376 5.80 7.19 13.09
C TRP A 376 4.30 7.43 13.20
N PHE A 377 3.52 7.02 12.19
CA PHE A 377 2.06 7.09 12.23
C PHE A 377 1.48 5.70 12.51
N SER A 378 0.37 5.60 13.24
CA SER A 378 -0.31 4.30 13.44
C SER A 378 -0.79 3.66 12.14
N ILE A 379 -1.14 4.51 11.18
CA ILE A 379 -1.60 4.19 9.83
C ILE A 379 -1.22 5.35 8.91
N ASN A 380 -0.88 5.06 7.67
CA ASN A 380 -0.65 6.03 6.62
C ASN A 380 -1.10 5.43 5.29
N GLY A 381 -1.30 6.22 4.23
CA GLY A 381 -1.80 5.74 2.93
C GLY A 381 -3.22 5.17 2.96
N PHE A 382 -4.04 5.59 3.92
CA PHE A 382 -5.40 5.09 4.15
C PHE A 382 -6.43 5.77 3.24
N HIS A 383 -7.70 5.41 3.38
CA HIS A 383 -8.80 5.97 2.59
C HIS A 383 -9.87 6.57 3.51
N LEU A 384 -10.61 7.55 3.02
CA LEU A 384 -11.88 8.02 3.60
C LEU A 384 -12.97 7.75 2.57
N ILE A 385 -13.62 6.58 2.60
CA ILE A 385 -14.63 6.20 1.58
C ILE A 385 -16.00 5.93 2.21
N ASN A 386 -16.02 5.27 3.35
CA ASN A 386 -17.22 4.92 4.11
C ASN A 386 -17.37 5.76 5.39
N GLU A 387 -16.39 6.61 5.68
CA GLU A 387 -16.36 7.50 6.83
C GLU A 387 -15.76 8.85 6.41
N LYS A 388 -16.18 9.90 7.12
CA LYS A 388 -15.74 11.29 6.85
C LYS A 388 -14.52 11.68 7.67
N GLU A 389 -14.24 10.92 8.74
CA GLU A 389 -13.21 11.22 9.71
C GLU A 389 -12.42 9.95 10.03
N LYS A 390 -11.11 10.10 10.20
CA LYS A 390 -10.22 9.02 10.64
C LYS A 390 -9.40 9.50 11.83
N ILE A 391 -9.36 8.68 12.87
CA ILE A 391 -8.46 8.88 14.01
C ILE A 391 -7.17 8.12 13.76
N ILE A 392 -6.03 8.78 13.96
CA ILE A 392 -4.71 8.20 13.85
C ILE A 392 -3.85 8.67 15.03
N ASN A 393 -2.80 7.91 15.34
CA ASN A 393 -1.82 8.30 16.35
C ASN A 393 -0.49 8.62 15.66
N LEU A 394 0.08 9.78 15.97
CA LEU A 394 1.44 10.19 15.63
C LEU A 394 2.34 9.96 16.85
N PHE A 395 3.42 9.24 16.65
CA PHE A 395 4.43 8.91 17.65
C PHE A 395 5.70 9.67 17.29
N ILE A 396 6.24 10.43 18.24
CA ILE A 396 7.45 11.23 18.01
C ILE A 396 8.60 10.62 18.82
N SER A 397 9.71 10.32 18.17
CA SER A 397 10.92 9.77 18.81
C SER A 397 11.73 10.87 19.50
N GLY A 398 12.27 10.57 20.68
CA GLY A 398 13.18 11.44 21.45
C GLY A 398 12.52 12.24 22.58
N ASN A 399 13.31 13.14 23.20
CA ASN A 399 12.89 14.00 24.33
C ASN A 399 12.20 15.30 23.88
N LYS A 400 12.11 15.56 22.56
CA LYS A 400 11.54 16.79 22.02
C LYS A 400 10.01 16.67 22.00
N THR A 401 9.35 17.42 22.87
CA THR A 401 7.93 17.74 22.71
C THR A 401 7.77 18.73 21.57
N ILE A 402 6.75 18.56 20.75
CA ILE A 402 6.39 19.51 19.68
C ILE A 402 5.05 20.11 20.07
N SER A 403 4.96 21.44 20.08
CA SER A 403 3.69 22.08 20.38
C SER A 403 2.65 21.72 19.31
N ILE A 404 1.39 21.69 19.72
CA ILE A 404 0.28 21.38 18.82
C ILE A 404 0.22 22.37 17.65
N ASP A 405 0.53 23.64 17.89
CA ASP A 405 0.51 24.68 16.85
C ASP A 405 1.60 24.46 15.80
N VAL A 406 2.80 24.05 16.24
CA VAL A 406 3.88 23.66 15.33
C VAL A 406 3.46 22.44 14.52
N LEU A 407 2.90 21.40 15.16
CA LEU A 407 2.40 20.22 14.43
C LEU A 407 1.30 20.57 13.42
N LYS A 408 0.34 21.43 13.77
CA LYS A 408 -0.71 21.87 12.83
C LYS A 408 -0.14 22.56 11.60
N HIS A 409 0.94 23.32 11.76
CA HIS A 409 1.55 24.07 10.66
C HIS A 409 2.41 23.19 9.74
N TYR A 410 3.10 22.21 10.33
CA TYR A 410 4.11 21.42 9.62
C TYR A 410 3.71 19.96 9.33
N LEU A 411 2.54 19.53 9.81
CA LEU A 411 1.94 18.26 9.40
C LEU A 411 1.32 18.43 8.02
N TRP A 412 1.84 17.66 7.09
CA TRP A 412 1.44 17.67 5.70
C TRP A 412 0.46 16.56 5.39
N ILE A 413 -0.54 16.87 4.57
CA ILE A 413 -1.53 15.90 4.09
C ILE A 413 -1.58 15.95 2.56
N GLU A 414 -1.54 14.79 1.93
CA GLU A 414 -1.78 14.60 0.50
C GLU A 414 -2.78 13.46 0.29
N SER A 415 -3.51 13.48 -0.82
CA SER A 415 -4.29 12.36 -1.33
C SER A 415 -4.09 12.26 -2.85
N LEU A 416 -4.70 11.28 -3.51
CA LEU A 416 -4.70 11.29 -4.99
C LEU A 416 -5.33 12.57 -5.58
N ALA A 417 -6.35 13.14 -4.94
CA ALA A 417 -7.06 14.32 -5.45
C ALA A 417 -6.22 15.59 -5.34
N THR A 418 -5.34 15.67 -4.33
CA THR A 418 -4.49 16.84 -4.08
C THR A 418 -3.33 16.95 -5.08
N LEU A 419 -2.99 15.87 -5.80
CA LEU A 419 -1.88 15.84 -6.75
C LEU A 419 -2.00 16.87 -7.88
N ASN A 420 -3.21 17.27 -8.27
CA ASN A 420 -3.42 18.30 -9.30
C ASN A 420 -3.47 19.73 -8.75
N MET A 421 -3.38 19.91 -7.43
CA MET A 421 -3.53 21.19 -6.77
C MET A 421 -2.16 21.85 -6.56
N LYS A 422 -2.05 23.14 -6.89
CA LYS A 422 -0.84 23.94 -6.63
C LYS A 422 -0.79 24.48 -5.20
N GLU A 423 -1.95 24.65 -4.58
CA GLU A 423 -2.12 25.13 -3.21
C GLU A 423 -3.22 24.29 -2.54
N LEU A 424 -3.01 23.97 -1.26
CA LEU A 424 -3.99 23.36 -0.36
C LEU A 424 -4.15 24.26 0.85
#